data_AF-R9M1Y9-F1
#
_entry.id   AF-R9M1Y9-F1
#
_cell.length_a   1.000
_cell.length_b   1.000
_cell.length_c   1.000
_cell.angle_alpha   90.00
_cell.angle_beta   90.00
_cell.angle_gamma   90.00
#
_symmetry.space_group_name_H-M   'P 1'
#
loop_
_entity.id
_entity.type
_entity.pdbx_description
1 polymer ?
#
loop_
_entity_poly.entity_id
_entity_poly.type
_entity_poly.pdbx_seq_one_letter_code
_entity_poly.pdbx_strand_id
1 'polypeptide(L)'
;MEPLTYLWKDRKRILGMPISFTKYALTEDRIFMETGLLNLCSEEVILYRVRDMTLKISLGQRIFRVGSVVLASSDKTTPVLELKNIRQPREVKELIHRQVEEMKRSRQMRVGEILDDGDGCTHLEEDDD
;
A
#
# COMPACT_ATOMS: atom_id res chain seq x y z
N MET A 1 -18.17 7.19 -15.35
CA MET A 1 -17.24 6.32 -14.59
C MET A 1 -15.86 6.76 -14.98
N GLU A 2 -15.13 7.40 -14.07
CA GLU A 2 -13.74 7.78 -14.33
C GLU A 2 -12.93 6.49 -14.59
N PRO A 3 -12.07 6.46 -15.61
CA PRO A 3 -11.24 5.30 -15.86
C PRO A 3 -10.34 5.08 -14.64
N LEU A 4 -10.37 3.88 -14.07
CA LEU A 4 -9.44 3.49 -13.00
C LEU A 4 -8.01 3.55 -13.58
N THR A 5 -7.24 4.57 -13.19
CA THR A 5 -5.84 4.70 -13.56
C THR A 5 -5.03 3.74 -12.70
N TYR A 6 -4.53 2.69 -13.33
CA TYR A 6 -3.70 1.69 -12.68
C TYR A 6 -2.23 2.09 -12.77
N LEU A 7 -1.59 2.36 -11.64
CA LEU A 7 -0.16 2.70 -11.58
C LEU A 7 0.71 1.47 -11.80
N TRP A 8 0.24 0.32 -11.33
CA TRP A 8 0.97 -0.93 -11.46
C TRP A 8 0.02 -2.12 -11.54
N LYS A 9 0.38 -3.09 -12.36
CA LYS A 9 -0.32 -4.38 -12.50
C LYS A 9 0.70 -5.49 -12.56
N ASP A 10 0.49 -6.54 -11.79
CA ASP A 10 1.28 -7.76 -11.89
C ASP A 10 0.41 -8.99 -11.61
N ARG A 11 0.96 -10.17 -11.89
CA ARG A 11 0.34 -11.44 -11.56
C ARG A 11 1.31 -12.24 -10.72
N LYS A 12 0.80 -12.99 -9.76
CA LYS A 12 1.63 -13.89 -8.97
C LYS A 12 2.27 -14.93 -9.89
N ARG A 13 3.60 -15.02 -9.83
CA ARG A 13 4.38 -16.02 -10.56
C ARG A 13 4.71 -17.18 -9.64
N ILE A 14 4.62 -18.42 -10.11
CA ILE A 14 5.06 -19.59 -9.36
C ILE A 14 6.28 -20.13 -10.10
N LEU A 15 7.44 -20.16 -9.43
CA LEU A 15 8.71 -20.60 -10.03
C LEU A 15 9.07 -19.86 -11.34
N GLY A 16 8.69 -18.59 -11.47
CA GLY A 16 8.92 -17.77 -12.67
C GLY A 16 7.81 -17.82 -13.73
N MET A 17 6.88 -18.78 -13.65
CA MET A 17 5.77 -18.91 -14.61
C MET A 17 4.49 -18.24 -14.10
N PRO A 18 3.73 -17.52 -14.95
CA PRO A 18 2.49 -16.84 -14.58
C PRO A 18 1.29 -17.81 -14.63
N ILE A 19 1.38 -18.92 -13.91
CA ILE A 19 0.32 -19.97 -13.89
C ILE A 19 -0.78 -19.62 -12.88
N SER A 20 -0.54 -18.67 -11.98
CA SER A 20 -1.53 -18.33 -10.98
C SER A 20 -2.60 -17.39 -11.56
N PHE A 21 -3.82 -17.57 -11.07
CA PHE A 21 -4.95 -16.69 -11.36
C PHE A 21 -5.02 -15.50 -10.41
N THR A 22 -3.99 -15.30 -9.58
CA THR A 22 -3.93 -14.16 -8.67
C THR A 22 -3.35 -12.96 -9.41
N LYS A 23 -4.17 -11.91 -9.54
CA LYS A 23 -3.80 -10.63 -10.13
C LYS A 23 -3.70 -9.58 -9.04
N TYR A 24 -2.69 -8.73 -9.17
CA TYR A 24 -2.47 -7.60 -8.31
C TYR A 24 -2.56 -6.33 -9.15
N ALA A 25 -3.27 -5.33 -8.63
CA ALA A 25 -3.31 -4.03 -9.24
C ALA A 25 -3.22 -2.95 -8.15
N LEU A 26 -2.49 -1.88 -8.46
CA LEU A 26 -2.34 -0.70 -7.61
C LEU A 26 -2.93 0.50 -8.36
N THR A 27 -3.82 1.22 -7.70
CA THR A 27 -4.29 2.54 -8.09
C THR A 27 -3.70 3.61 -7.16
N GLU A 28 -4.05 4.87 -7.38
CA GLU A 28 -3.54 6.01 -6.58
C GLU A 28 -3.97 5.94 -5.11
N ASP A 29 -5.13 5.32 -4.85
CA ASP A 29 -5.77 5.29 -3.54
C ASP A 29 -5.91 3.88 -2.95
N ARG A 30 -5.88 2.82 -3.78
CA ARG A 30 -6.22 1.45 -3.40
C ARG A 30 -5.30 0.40 -4.01
N ILE A 31 -5.20 -0.72 -3.31
CA ILE A 31 -4.60 -1.96 -3.81
C ILE A 31 -5.71 -2.98 -4.00
N PHE A 32 -5.73 -3.61 -5.17
CA PHE A 32 -6.64 -4.68 -5.53
C PHE A 32 -5.89 -6.00 -5.63
N MET A 33 -6.46 -7.03 -5.01
CA MET A 33 -6.02 -8.41 -5.15
C MET A 33 -7.20 -9.26 -5.60
N GLU A 34 -7.13 -9.74 -6.83
CA GLU A 34 -8.11 -10.68 -7.36
C GLU A 34 -7.51 -12.09 -7.32
N THR A 35 -8.17 -13.04 -6.68
CA THR A 35 -7.75 -14.44 -6.64
C THR A 35 -8.93 -15.35 -6.95
N GLY A 36 -8.78 -16.24 -7.93
CA GLY A 36 -9.83 -17.21 -8.24
C GLY A 36 -9.66 -17.91 -9.57
N LEU A 37 -10.05 -19.18 -9.64
CA LEU A 37 -10.13 -19.95 -10.90
C LEU A 37 -11.58 -20.13 -11.35
N LEU A 38 -12.45 -20.62 -10.45
CA LEU A 38 -13.89 -20.79 -10.68
C LEU A 38 -14.72 -19.78 -9.87
N ASN A 39 -14.33 -19.56 -8.61
CA ASN A 39 -14.87 -18.50 -7.77
C ASN A 39 -13.87 -17.35 -7.73
N LEU A 40 -14.30 -16.15 -8.14
CA LEU A 40 -13.49 -14.94 -8.12
C LEU A 40 -13.67 -14.25 -6.75
N CYS A 41 -12.61 -14.19 -5.96
CA CYS A 41 -12.55 -13.35 -4.77
C CYS A 41 -11.75 -12.08 -5.11
N SER A 42 -12.36 -10.91 -4.90
CA SER A 42 -11.69 -9.62 -5.05
C SER A 42 -11.58 -8.94 -3.70
N GLU A 43 -10.34 -8.67 -3.28
CA GLU A 43 -10.03 -7.95 -2.05
C GLU A 43 -9.47 -6.57 -2.38
N GLU A 44 -9.90 -5.58 -1.62
CA GLU A 44 -9.50 -4.18 -1.74
C GLU A 44 -8.89 -3.71 -0.42
N VAL A 45 -7.75 -3.01 -0.50
CA VAL A 45 -7.16 -2.31 0.66
C VAL A 45 -6.88 -0.87 0.28
N ILE A 46 -7.39 0.07 1.07
CA ILE A 46 -7.14 1.50 0.85
C ILE A 46 -5.76 1.89 1.40
N LEU A 47 -4.97 2.56 0.59
CA LEU A 47 -3.57 2.92 0.87
C LEU A 47 -3.41 3.78 2.12
N TYR A 48 -4.34 4.70 2.38
CA TYR A 48 -4.23 5.56 3.57
C TYR A 48 -4.35 4.79 4.91
N ARG A 49 -4.90 3.57 4.89
CA ARG A 49 -5.05 2.70 6.08
C ARG A 49 -3.86 1.78 6.29
N VAL A 50 -2.93 1.74 5.34
CA VAL A 50 -1.71 0.94 5.45
C VAL A 50 -0.82 1.59 6.51
N ARG A 51 -0.53 0.83 7.57
CA ARG A 51 0.41 1.24 8.61
C ARG A 51 1.82 0.90 8.23
N ASP A 52 2.04 -0.38 7.94
CA ASP A 52 3.38 -0.94 7.78
C ASP A 52 3.47 -1.84 6.55
N MET A 53 4.67 -1.91 5.98
CA MET A 53 5.01 -2.76 4.85
C MET A 53 6.26 -3.57 5.14
N THR A 54 6.13 -4.89 5.03
CA THR A 54 7.23 -5.84 5.24
C THR A 54 7.58 -6.55 3.95
N LEU A 55 8.86 -6.54 3.59
CA LEU A 55 9.40 -7.28 2.45
C LEU A 55 9.88 -8.65 2.90
N LYS A 56 9.31 -9.72 2.32
CA LYS A 56 9.73 -11.11 2.56
C LYS A 56 10.33 -11.69 1.28
N ILE A 57 11.58 -12.14 1.33
CA ILE A 57 12.27 -12.78 0.20
C ILE A 57 12.92 -14.07 0.69
N SER A 58 12.47 -15.21 0.19
CA SER A 58 13.12 -16.51 0.43
C SER A 58 14.32 -16.74 -0.49
N LEU A 59 15.18 -17.71 -0.17
CA LEU A 59 16.38 -18.02 -0.95
C LEU A 59 16.06 -18.34 -2.43
N GLY A 60 15.04 -19.16 -2.68
CA GLY A 60 14.60 -19.45 -4.05
C GLY A 60 14.06 -18.23 -4.77
N GLN A 61 13.23 -17.42 -4.09
CA GLN A 61 12.69 -16.18 -4.64
C GLN A 61 13.80 -15.19 -5.03
N ARG A 62 14.89 -15.12 -4.24
CA ARG A 62 16.06 -14.29 -4.51
C ARG A 62 16.75 -14.66 -5.82
N ILE A 63 16.86 -15.95 -6.13
CA ILE A 63 17.45 -16.45 -7.39
C ILE A 63 16.56 -16.06 -8.58
N PHE A 64 15.23 -16.19 -8.43
CA PHE A 64 14.27 -15.84 -9.48
C PHE A 64 13.91 -14.34 -9.53
N ARG A 65 14.58 -13.48 -8.75
CA ARG A 65 14.30 -12.03 -8.62
C ARG A 65 12.83 -11.69 -8.32
N VAL A 66 12.17 -12.58 -7.60
CA VAL A 66 10.80 -12.39 -7.08
C VAL A 66 10.84 -12.22 -5.57
N GLY A 67 9.73 -11.80 -4.98
CA GLY A 67 9.55 -11.82 -3.53
C GLY A 67 8.10 -11.55 -3.15
N SER A 68 7.84 -11.42 -1.86
CA SER A 68 6.52 -11.13 -1.34
C SER A 68 6.53 -9.82 -0.54
N VAL A 69 5.52 -8.98 -0.73
CA VAL A 69 5.32 -7.76 0.05
C VAL A 69 4.07 -7.93 0.89
N VAL A 70 4.22 -7.82 2.22
CA VAL A 70 3.15 -7.93 3.20
C VAL A 70 2.79 -6.51 3.63
N LEU A 71 1.53 -6.14 3.44
CA LEU A 71 0.95 -4.87 3.85
C LEU A 71 0.09 -5.12 5.09
N ALA A 72 0.35 -4.38 6.17
CA ALA A 72 -0.47 -4.41 7.37
C ALA A 72 -1.42 -3.20 7.34
N SER A 73 -2.72 -3.49 7.35
CA SER A 73 -3.79 -2.49 7.38
C SER A 73 -4.40 -2.40 8.79
N SER A 74 -4.90 -1.23 9.13
CA SER A 74 -5.73 -1.03 10.33
C SER A 74 -7.17 -1.50 10.17
N ASP A 75 -7.57 -1.93 8.98
CA ASP A 75 -8.95 -2.33 8.71
C ASP A 75 -9.30 -3.66 9.38
N LYS A 76 -10.56 -3.79 9.82
CA LYS A 76 -11.07 -4.98 10.52
C LYS A 76 -11.38 -6.13 9.56
N THR A 77 -11.67 -5.84 8.31
CA THR A 77 -12.08 -6.83 7.31
C THR A 77 -10.89 -7.58 6.71
N THR A 78 -9.82 -6.85 6.36
CA THR A 78 -8.58 -7.42 5.81
C THR A 78 -7.38 -6.80 6.52
N PRO A 79 -6.95 -7.37 7.66
CA PRO A 79 -5.88 -6.78 8.47
C PRO A 79 -4.49 -6.92 7.81
N VAL A 80 -4.30 -7.92 6.95
CA VAL A 80 -3.02 -8.17 6.29
C VAL A 80 -3.26 -8.57 4.83
N LEU A 81 -2.65 -7.84 3.90
CA LEU A 81 -2.64 -8.16 2.47
C LEU A 81 -1.24 -8.61 2.06
N GLU A 82 -1.14 -9.78 1.43
CA GLU A 82 0.16 -10.34 1.00
C GLU A 82 0.24 -10.45 -0.53
N LEU A 83 1.05 -9.58 -1.14
CA LEU A 83 1.41 -9.63 -2.55
C LEU A 83 2.52 -10.68 -2.72
N LYS A 84 2.18 -11.88 -3.21
CA LYS A 84 3.08 -13.03 -3.29
C LYS A 84 3.78 -13.12 -4.65
N ASN A 85 5.08 -13.42 -4.62
CA ASN A 85 5.90 -13.69 -5.80
C ASN A 85 5.79 -12.60 -6.89
N ILE A 86 5.86 -11.34 -6.48
CA ILE A 86 5.90 -10.19 -7.37
C ILE A 86 7.30 -10.02 -7.93
N ARG A 87 7.40 -9.50 -9.15
CA ARG A 87 8.70 -9.16 -9.76
C ARG A 87 9.26 -7.90 -9.11
N GLN A 88 10.56 -7.88 -8.83
CA GLN A 88 11.24 -6.70 -8.27
C GLN A 88 10.54 -6.16 -7.01
N PRO A 89 10.42 -6.97 -5.95
CA PRO A 89 9.58 -6.63 -4.80
C PRO A 89 10.06 -5.39 -4.03
N ARG A 90 11.33 -5.01 -4.19
CA ARG A 90 11.87 -3.75 -3.65
C ARG A 90 11.28 -2.53 -4.35
N GLU A 91 11.25 -2.52 -5.68
CA GLU A 91 10.68 -1.41 -6.45
C GLU A 91 9.19 -1.27 -6.18
N VAL A 92 8.46 -2.38 -6.12
CA VAL A 92 7.03 -2.36 -5.80
C VAL A 92 6.80 -1.82 -4.39
N LYS A 93 7.62 -2.21 -3.40
CA LYS A 93 7.54 -1.64 -2.05
C LYS A 93 7.74 -0.12 -2.07
N GLU A 94 8.78 0.37 -2.74
CA GLU A 94 9.05 1.82 -2.84
C GLU A 94 7.93 2.57 -3.56
N LEU A 95 7.36 1.98 -4.61
CA LEU A 95 6.20 2.53 -5.32
C LEU A 95 5.00 2.69 -4.39
N ILE A 96 4.65 1.64 -3.66
CA ILE A 96 3.52 1.68 -2.71
C ILE A 96 3.82 2.68 -1.60
N HIS A 97 5.05 2.72 -1.08
CA HIS A 97 5.45 3.67 -0.04
C HIS A 97 5.27 5.13 -0.48
N ARG A 98 5.72 5.46 -1.69
CA ARG A 98 5.53 6.81 -2.23
C ARG A 98 4.05 7.18 -2.31
N GLN A 99 3.21 6.26 -2.80
CA GLN A 99 1.78 6.51 -2.93
C GLN A 99 1.08 6.67 -1.58
N VAL A 100 1.45 5.87 -0.58
CA VAL A 100 0.93 6.01 0.79
C VAL A 100 1.30 7.37 1.39
N GLU A 101 2.55 7.81 1.22
CA GLU A 101 3.02 9.10 1.73
C GLU A 101 2.33 10.29 1.03
N GLU A 102 2.13 10.21 -0.29
CA GLU A 102 1.39 11.21 -1.05
C GLU A 102 -0.07 11.32 -0.59
N MET A 103 -0.73 10.18 -0.36
CA MET A 103 -2.11 10.14 0.16
C MET A 103 -2.22 10.65 1.61
N LYS A 104 -1.22 10.39 2.45
CA LYS A 104 -1.16 10.97 3.80
C LYS A 104 -0.96 12.48 3.74
N ARG A 105 -0.03 12.95 2.89
CA ARG A 105 0.27 14.38 2.72
C ARG A 105 -0.92 15.16 2.20
N SER A 106 -1.61 14.66 1.16
CA SER A 106 -2.80 15.32 0.60
C SER A 106 -3.92 15.44 1.62
N ARG A 107 -4.08 14.46 2.52
CA ARG A 107 -5.04 14.53 3.62
C ARG A 107 -4.60 15.43 4.76
N GLN A 108 -3.31 15.46 5.10
CA GLN A 108 -2.76 16.36 6.11
C GLN A 108 -2.99 17.82 5.70
N MET A 109 -2.76 18.15 4.42
CA MET A 109 -3.02 19.48 3.86
C MET A 109 -4.49 19.89 4.02
N ARG A 110 -5.43 18.99 3.69
CA ARG A 110 -6.88 19.23 3.86
C ARG A 110 -7.32 19.45 5.30
N VAL A 111 -6.63 18.84 6.28
CA VAL A 111 -6.93 19.04 7.71
C VAL A 111 -6.26 20.31 8.24
N GLY A 112 -5.05 20.62 7.75
CA GLY A 112 -4.33 21.85 8.07
C GLY A 112 -5.10 23.11 7.66
N GLU A 113 -5.78 23.09 6.51
CA GLU A 113 -6.62 24.22 6.06
C GLU A 113 -7.86 24.45 6.94
N ILE A 114 -8.28 23.47 7.77
CA ILE A 114 -9.41 23.61 8.71
C ILE A 114 -8.93 24.10 10.09
N LEU A 115 -7.63 24.05 10.36
CA LEU A 115 -7.04 24.42 11.66
C LEU A 115 -6.40 25.82 11.65
N ASP A 116 -6.48 26.58 10.55
CA ASP A 116 -5.96 27.95 10.47
C ASP A 116 -6.97 29.03 10.94
N ASP A 117 -8.22 28.64 11.27
CA ASP A 117 -9.28 29.55 11.72
C ASP A 117 -9.62 29.43 13.23
N GLY A 118 -8.69 28.97 14.07
CA GLY A 118 -8.99 28.72 15.49
C GLY A 118 -7.79 28.81 16.43
N ASP A 119 -7.54 30.04 16.91
CA ASP A 119 -6.93 30.45 18.18
C ASP A 119 -6.26 29.38 19.06
N GLY A 120 -4.99 29.63 19.40
CA GLY A 120 -4.24 28.83 20.36
C GLY A 120 -2.84 29.37 20.60
N CYS A 121 -2.74 30.60 21.13
CA CYS A 121 -1.52 31.14 21.71
C CYS A 121 -0.95 30.15 22.76
N THR A 122 0.15 29.46 22.45
CA THR A 122 1.07 28.99 23.49
C THR A 122 2.05 30.12 23.77
N HIS A 123 1.67 30.98 24.71
CA HIS A 123 2.60 31.87 25.37
C HIS A 123 3.64 30.99 26.07
N LEU A 124 4.86 30.98 25.54
CA LEU A 124 6.03 30.54 26.28
C LEU A 124 6.34 31.68 27.26
N GLU A 125 5.90 31.55 28.50
CA GLU A 125 6.48 32.32 29.61
C GLU A 125 7.85 31.70 29.88
N GLU A 126 8.89 32.34 29.33
CA GLU A 126 10.21 32.32 29.92
C GLU A 126 10.13 33.17 31.19
N ASP A 127 10.36 32.57 32.36
CA ASP A 127 10.82 33.31 33.53
C ASP A 127 11.84 32.47 34.30
N ASP A 128 13.05 33.01 34.31
CA ASP A 128 14.20 32.68 35.17
C ASP A 128 13.85 32.87 36.67
N ASP A 129 14.19 31.89 37.51
CA ASP A 129 14.91 32.02 38.81
C ASP A 129 15.09 30.64 39.50
#